data_AF-A0A3E3J6R8-F1
#
_entry.id   AF-A0A3E3J6R8-F1
#
_cell.length_a   1.000
_cell.length_b   1.000
_cell.length_c   1.000
_cell.angle_alpha   90.00
_cell.angle_beta   90.00
_cell.angle_gamma   90.00
#
_symmetry.space_group_name_H-M   'P 1'
#
loop_
_entity.id
_entity.type
_entity.pdbx_description
1 polymer ?
#
loop_
_entity_poly.entity_id
_entity_poly.type
_entity_poly.pdbx_seq_one_letter_code
_entity_poly.pdbx_strand_id
1 'polypeptide(L)'
;MKCSICGNPNHNARTCPHKDKDVSRDQALWMKFDNITSKEAAKLQAQIIIDKNRIAPKARGTAASGNKKELPNRIKDALNLLEDNGDGSKKE
;
A
#
# COMPACT_ATOMS: atom_id res chain seq x y z
N MET A 1 -17.03 8.67 -23.45
CA MET A 1 -16.50 9.61 -22.43
C MET A 1 -16.05 8.76 -21.25
N LYS A 2 -14.76 8.76 -20.88
CA LYS A 2 -14.23 7.89 -19.80
C LYS A 2 -14.59 8.47 -18.43
N CYS A 3 -15.09 7.67 -17.51
CA CYS A 3 -15.38 8.11 -16.15
C CYS A 3 -14.11 8.66 -15.49
N SER A 4 -14.14 9.89 -14.96
CA SER A 4 -12.98 10.48 -14.27
C SER A 4 -12.76 9.92 -12.86
N ILE A 5 -13.72 9.18 -12.31
CA ILE A 5 -13.64 8.59 -10.96
C ILE A 5 -12.98 7.20 -11.01
N CYS A 6 -13.44 6.31 -11.89
CA CYS A 6 -12.93 4.93 -11.96
C CYS A 6 -12.25 4.56 -13.29
N GLY A 7 -12.24 5.45 -14.28
CA GLY A 7 -11.63 5.19 -15.58
C GLY A 7 -12.41 4.24 -16.49
N ASN A 8 -13.63 3.81 -16.18
CA ASN A 8 -14.40 2.97 -17.09
C ASN A 8 -15.04 3.81 -18.23
N PRO A 9 -14.98 3.40 -19.52
CA PRO A 9 -15.59 4.14 -20.63
C PRO A 9 -17.13 4.03 -20.72
N ASN A 10 -17.76 3.11 -19.99
CA ASN A 10 -19.21 2.84 -20.07
C ASN A 10 -20.09 3.89 -19.35
N HIS A 11 -19.54 4.72 -18.48
CA HIS A 11 -20.29 5.74 -17.73
C HIS A 11 -19.46 7.00 -17.51
N ASN A 12 -20.11 8.11 -17.11
CA ASN A 12 -19.44 9.35 -16.74
C ASN A 12 -19.40 9.53 -15.21
N ALA A 13 -18.65 10.51 -14.72
CA ALA A 13 -18.45 10.74 -13.29
C ALA A 13 -19.75 10.95 -12.49
N ARG A 14 -20.83 11.45 -13.13
CA ARG A 14 -22.09 11.72 -12.43
C ARG A 14 -22.89 10.46 -12.12
N THR A 15 -22.71 9.39 -12.91
CA THR A 15 -23.40 8.10 -12.79
C THR A 15 -22.45 6.98 -12.37
N CYS A 16 -21.29 7.32 -11.82
CA CYS A 16 -20.32 6.31 -11.40
C CYS A 16 -20.87 5.54 -10.19
N PRO A 17 -20.93 4.19 -10.25
CA PRO A 17 -21.38 3.38 -9.12
C PRO A 17 -20.45 3.45 -7.90
N HIS A 18 -19.29 4.09 -8.05
CA HIS A 18 -18.29 4.34 -7.01
C HIS A 18 -18.25 5.80 -6.53
N LYS A 19 -19.15 6.67 -7.03
CA LYS A 19 -19.13 8.11 -6.76
C LYS A 19 -19.25 8.44 -5.27
N ASP A 20 -19.94 7.58 -4.52
CA ASP A 20 -20.28 7.82 -3.11
C ASP A 20 -20.09 6.58 -2.22
N LYS A 21 -19.49 5.50 -2.74
CA LYS A 21 -19.17 4.32 -1.93
C LYS A 21 -17.79 4.54 -1.31
N ASP A 22 -17.76 4.81 -0.01
CA ASP A 22 -16.56 4.61 0.80
C ASP A 22 -16.19 3.13 0.73
N VAL A 23 -15.37 2.77 -0.26
CA VAL A 23 -14.93 1.40 -0.48
C VAL A 23 -14.04 1.01 0.69
N SER A 24 -14.42 -0.08 1.39
CA SER A 24 -13.67 -0.63 2.53
C SER A 24 -12.18 -0.70 2.21
N ARG A 25 -11.35 -0.17 3.11
CA ARG A 25 -9.88 -0.16 3.00
C ARG A 25 -9.24 -1.29 3.81
N ASP A 26 -9.87 -2.46 3.79
CA ASP A 26 -9.44 -3.69 4.48
C ASP A 26 -8.47 -4.55 3.66
N GLN A 27 -8.19 -4.17 2.41
CA GLN A 27 -7.30 -4.91 1.53
C GLN A 27 -5.82 -4.59 1.80
N ALA A 28 -4.99 -5.63 1.85
CA ALA A 28 -3.54 -5.54 1.97
C ALA A 28 -2.85 -6.27 0.80
N LEU A 29 -1.65 -5.79 0.41
CA LEU A 29 -0.87 -6.36 -0.69
C LEU A 29 0.59 -6.55 -0.24
N TRP A 30 1.07 -7.79 -0.27
CA TRP A 30 2.47 -8.14 -0.04
C TRP A 30 3.20 -8.39 -1.36
N MET A 31 4.35 -7.73 -1.57
CA MET A 31 5.16 -7.90 -2.77
C MET A 31 6.62 -8.18 -2.39
N LYS A 32 7.16 -9.32 -2.88
CA LYS A 32 8.55 -9.71 -2.70
C LYS A 32 9.29 -9.62 -4.04
N PHE A 33 10.44 -8.97 -4.02
CA PHE A 33 11.40 -8.95 -5.12
C PHE A 33 12.70 -9.60 -4.62
N ASP A 34 13.26 -10.54 -5.38
CA ASP A 34 14.55 -11.17 -5.09
C ASP A 34 15.48 -11.14 -6.30
N ASN A 35 16.76 -11.50 -6.07
CA ASN A 35 17.83 -11.46 -7.06
C ASN A 35 18.05 -10.07 -7.71
N ILE A 36 17.94 -9.02 -6.91
CA ILE A 36 18.18 -7.64 -7.31
C ILE A 36 19.39 -7.05 -6.58
N THR A 37 20.04 -6.08 -7.20
CA THR A 37 21.11 -5.28 -6.59
C THR A 37 20.54 -4.25 -5.61
N SER A 38 21.38 -3.72 -4.72
CA SER A 38 21.00 -2.62 -3.80
C SER A 38 20.53 -1.37 -4.55
N LYS A 39 21.08 -1.10 -5.74
CA LYS A 39 20.70 0.04 -6.59
C LYS A 39 19.31 -0.14 -7.18
N GLU A 40 18.99 -1.35 -7.64
CA GLU A 40 17.66 -1.69 -8.15
C GLU A 40 16.61 -1.66 -7.04
N ALA A 41 16.93 -2.20 -5.86
CA ALA A 41 16.05 -2.15 -4.69
C ALA A 41 15.69 -0.70 -4.30
N ALA A 42 16.68 0.19 -4.24
CA ALA A 42 16.45 1.60 -3.91
C ALA A 42 15.57 2.32 -4.95
N LYS A 43 15.82 2.07 -6.25
CA LYS A 43 15.01 2.64 -7.34
C LYS A 43 13.57 2.14 -7.31
N LEU A 44 13.38 0.83 -7.11
CA LEU A 44 12.05 0.22 -7.00
C LEU A 44 11.29 0.82 -5.83
N GLN A 45 11.91 0.91 -4.65
CA GLN A 45 11.30 1.50 -3.47
C GLN A 45 10.87 2.95 -3.70
N ALA A 46 11.76 3.77 -4.28
CA ALA A 46 11.45 5.17 -4.59
C ALA A 46 10.25 5.30 -5.55
N GLN A 47 10.23 4.50 -6.61
CA GLN A 47 9.13 4.53 -7.59
C GLN A 47 7.81 4.06 -6.98
N ILE A 48 7.83 3.00 -6.15
CA ILE A 48 6.66 2.51 -5.42
C ILE A 48 6.07 3.61 -4.52
N ILE A 49 6.90 4.41 -3.84
CA ILE A 49 6.42 5.52 -3.00
C ILE A 49 5.70 6.58 -3.85
N ILE A 50 6.29 6.96 -4.99
CA ILE A 50 5.69 7.92 -5.93
C ILE A 50 4.34 7.38 -6.43
N ASP A 51 4.31 6.12 -6.87
CA ASP A 51 3.09 5.51 -7.39
C ASP A 51 2.04 5.29 -6.32
N LYS A 52 2.42 4.94 -5.09
CA LYS A 52 1.51 4.88 -3.95
C LYS A 52 0.84 6.23 -3.72
N ASN A 53 1.60 7.32 -3.75
CA ASN A 53 1.04 8.66 -3.53
C ASN A 53 0.08 9.08 -4.64
N ARG A 54 0.37 8.65 -5.88
CA ARG A 54 -0.48 8.89 -7.05
C ARG A 54 -1.75 8.02 -7.08
N ILE A 55 -1.63 6.73 -6.79
CA ILE A 55 -2.69 5.72 -6.95
C ILE A 55 -3.54 5.60 -5.69
N ALA A 56 -2.92 5.60 -4.51
CA ALA A 56 -3.57 5.33 -3.23
C ALA A 56 -3.03 6.27 -2.13
N PRO A 57 -3.31 7.59 -2.20
CA PRO A 57 -2.73 8.59 -1.29
C PRO A 57 -3.03 8.29 0.19
N LYS A 58 -4.20 7.71 0.49
CA LYS A 58 -4.63 7.32 1.84
C LYS A 58 -4.08 5.96 2.33
N ALA A 59 -3.39 5.19 1.49
CA ALA A 59 -2.81 3.92 1.90
C ALA A 59 -1.64 4.14 2.88
N ARG A 60 -1.40 3.17 3.77
CA ARG A 60 -0.16 3.08 4.56
C ARG A 60 0.71 2.00 3.93
N GLY A 61 2.01 2.17 3.99
CA GLY A 61 2.95 1.18 3.46
C GLY A 61 4.12 1.03 4.41
N THR A 62 4.48 -0.22 4.69
CA THR A 62 5.68 -0.57 5.45
C THR A 62 6.64 -1.25 4.49
N ALA A 63 7.87 -0.74 4.41
CA ALA A 63 8.92 -1.33 3.59
C ALA A 63 9.94 -2.01 4.51
N ALA A 64 10.17 -3.31 4.30
CA ALA A 64 11.27 -4.05 4.91
C ALA A 64 12.34 -4.30 3.84
N SER A 65 13.59 -3.91 4.12
CA SER A 65 14.73 -4.14 3.24
C SER A 65 15.84 -4.85 4.01
N GLY A 66 16.54 -5.79 3.37
CA GLY A 66 17.64 -6.56 3.96
C GLY A 66 18.21 -7.56 2.96
N ASN A 67 19.24 -8.31 3.35
CA ASN A 67 19.72 -9.42 2.53
C ASN A 67 18.70 -10.57 2.48
N LYS A 68 18.86 -11.52 1.56
CA LYS A 68 17.90 -12.64 1.35
C LYS A 68 17.61 -13.44 2.63
N LYS A 69 18.58 -13.57 3.54
CA LYS A 69 18.47 -14.36 4.77
C LYS A 69 17.80 -13.58 5.91
N GLU A 70 18.03 -12.28 5.98
CA GLU A 70 17.49 -11.40 7.02
C GLU A 70 16.08 -10.91 6.72
N LEU A 71 15.72 -10.79 5.44
CA LEU A 71 14.44 -10.24 5.02
C LEU A 71 13.24 -10.90 5.72
N PRO A 72 13.15 -12.25 5.85
CA PRO A 72 12.02 -12.88 6.55
C PRO A 72 11.82 -12.40 7.99
N ASN A 73 12.90 -12.19 8.74
CA ASN A 73 12.80 -11.70 10.13
C ASN A 73 12.40 -10.23 10.17
N ARG A 74 13.00 -9.39 9.31
CA ARG A 74 12.62 -7.97 9.20
C ARG A 74 11.15 -7.77 8.83
N ILE A 75 10.59 -8.68 8.04
CA ILE A 75 9.16 -8.68 7.71
C ILE A 75 8.33 -8.98 8.96
N LYS A 76 8.70 -9.99 9.76
CA LYS A 76 8.00 -10.32 11.01
C LYS A 76 8.02 -9.13 11.98
N ASP A 77 9.17 -8.50 12.15
CA ASP A 77 9.31 -7.33 13.02
C ASP A 77 8.41 -6.18 12.54
N ALA A 78 8.37 -5.95 11.24
CA ALA A 78 7.51 -4.93 10.63
C ALA A 78 6.01 -5.22 10.79
N LEU A 79 5.61 -6.48 10.84
CA LEU A 79 4.22 -6.89 11.07
C LEU A 79 3.84 -6.76 12.55
N ASN A 80 4.70 -7.20 13.47
CA ASN A 80 4.44 -7.11 14.91
C ASN A 80 4.31 -5.65 15.39
N LEU A 81 5.11 -4.73 14.83
CA LEU A 81 5.00 -3.29 15.12
C LEU A 81 3.66 -2.68 14.69
N LEU A 82 2.91 -3.32 13.78
CA LEU A 82 1.57 -2.87 13.40
C LEU A 82 0.50 -3.31 14.41
N GLU A 83 0.74 -4.38 15.17
CA GLU A 83 -0.19 -4.90 16.18
C GLU A 83 -0.19 -4.05 17.47
N ASP A 84 0.98 -3.56 17.89
CA ASP A 84 1.12 -2.77 19.14
C ASP A 84 0.55 -1.35 19.07
N ASN A 85 0.31 -0.82 17.87
CA ASN A 85 -0.29 0.52 17.69
C ASN A 85 -1.83 0.53 17.81
N GLY A 86 -2.40 -0.57 18.30
CA GLY A 86 -3.83 -0.86 18.33
C GLY A 86 -4.44 -1.05 19.71
N ASP A 87 -3.96 -0.42 20.79
CA ASP A 87 -4.81 -0.20 21.97
C ASP A 87 -4.39 1.02 22.80
N GLY A 88 -4.72 2.20 22.27
CA GLY A 88 -4.79 3.44 23.04
C GLY A 88 -6.17 3.67 23.64
N SER A 89 -6.89 2.63 24.06
CA SER A 89 -8.10 2.79 24.87
C SER A 89 -7.65 3.18 26.28
N LYS A 90 -7.64 4.48 26.58
CA LYS A 90 -7.63 4.98 27.97
C LYS A 90 -8.74 4.25 28.72
N LYS A 91 -8.37 3.37 29.67
CA LYS A 91 -9.29 2.95 30.73
C LYS A 91 -9.16 3.95 31.87
N GLU A 92 -10.30 4.58 32.18
CA GLU A 92 -10.56 5.34 33.41
C GLU A 92 -10.43 4.46 34.65
#